data_AF-A0A3D0LBZ4-F1
#
_entry.id   AF-A0A3D0LBZ4-F1
#
_cell.length_a   1.000
_cell.length_b   1.000
_cell.length_c   1.000
_cell.angle_alpha   90.00
_cell.angle_beta   90.00
_cell.angle_gamma   90.00
#
_symmetry.space_group_name_H-M   'P 1'
#
loop_
_entity.id
_entity.type
_entity.pdbx_description
1 polymer ?
#
loop_
_entity_poly.entity_id
_entity_poly.type
_entity_poly.pdbx_seq_one_letter_code
_entity_poly.pdbx_strand_id
1 'polypeptide(L)'
;MKELSIFIDESGDFGEYDYRSPYYLISMVFHDQEKDISNDLIRLDERFKYMGLEDFCVHAGPIIRMENEHKFNDIENRKRILKTMMA
;
A
#
# COMPACT_ATOMS: atom_id res chain seq x y z
N MET A 1 2.80 -18.37 -19.49
CA MET A 1 2.66 -16.89 -19.54
C MET A 1 3.71 -16.34 -18.59
N LYS A 2 4.50 -15.33 -18.98
CA LYS A 2 5.35 -14.64 -17.99
C LYS A 2 4.43 -13.77 -17.13
N GLU A 3 4.59 -13.85 -15.82
CA GLU A 3 3.87 -12.99 -14.88
C GLU A 3 4.39 -11.55 -15.05
N LEU A 4 3.50 -10.57 -14.92
CA LEU A 4 3.85 -9.16 -15.00
C LEU A 4 3.74 -8.57 -13.60
N SER A 5 4.87 -8.22 -13.01
CA SER A 5 4.94 -7.60 -11.68
C SER A 5 5.12 -6.08 -11.84
N ILE A 6 4.18 -5.32 -11.31
CA ILE A 6 4.16 -3.85 -11.38
C ILE A 6 3.80 -3.31 -10.00
N PHE A 7 4.57 -2.34 -9.53
CA PHE A 7 4.24 -1.54 -8.35
C PHE A 7 3.63 -0.23 -8.80
N ILE A 8 2.50 0.14 -8.20
CA ILE A 8 1.75 1.36 -8.53
C ILE A 8 1.75 2.26 -7.30
N ASP A 9 2.09 3.52 -7.51
CA ASP A 9 1.90 4.58 -6.51
C ASP A 9 1.05 5.70 -7.10
N GLU A 10 0.15 6.24 -6.28
CA GLU A 10 -0.85 7.22 -6.68
C GLU A 10 -0.73 8.48 -5.83
N SER A 11 -0.76 9.65 -6.48
CA SER A 11 -0.68 10.93 -5.79
C SER A 11 -1.68 11.92 -6.37
N GLY A 12 -2.30 12.72 -5.51
CA GLY A 12 -3.36 13.66 -5.88
C GLY A 12 -4.73 13.23 -5.36
N ASP A 13 -5.76 13.99 -5.74
CA ASP A 13 -7.15 13.75 -5.35
C ASP A 13 -7.95 13.29 -6.57
N PHE A 14 -8.82 12.30 -6.38
CA PHE A 14 -9.75 11.81 -7.38
C PHE A 14 -11.10 12.58 -7.35
N GLY A 15 -11.26 13.50 -6.39
CA GLY A 15 -12.45 14.32 -6.19
C GLY A 15 -12.63 15.48 -7.18
N GLU A 16 -13.46 16.46 -6.80
CA GLU A 16 -13.65 17.66 -7.61
C GLU A 16 -12.33 18.40 -7.81
N TYR A 17 -12.20 19.07 -8.96
CA TYR A 17 -11.00 19.84 -9.27
C TYR A 17 -10.68 20.86 -8.16
N ASP A 18 -9.50 20.72 -7.56
CA ASP A 18 -8.91 21.66 -6.63
C ASP A 18 -7.62 22.22 -7.24
N TYR A 19 -7.54 23.55 -7.38
CA TYR A 19 -6.35 24.22 -7.90
C TYR A 19 -5.09 23.95 -7.07
N ARG A 20 -5.23 23.48 -5.83
CA ARG A 20 -4.13 23.06 -4.94
C ARG A 20 -3.60 21.66 -5.26
N SER A 21 -4.40 20.82 -5.93
CA SER A 21 -4.02 19.49 -6.42
C SER A 21 -4.59 19.27 -7.83
N PRO A 22 -4.11 20.03 -8.83
CA PRO A 22 -4.71 20.07 -10.16
C PRO A 22 -4.47 18.81 -11.01
N TYR A 23 -3.56 17.94 -10.56
CA TYR A 23 -3.18 16.72 -11.28
C TYR A 23 -3.32 15.50 -10.38
N TYR A 24 -3.77 14.41 -10.98
CA TYR A 24 -3.71 13.08 -10.41
C TYR A 24 -2.57 12.32 -11.11
N LEU A 25 -1.58 11.89 -10.34
CA LEU A 25 -0.35 11.29 -10.79
C LEU A 25 -0.39 9.78 -10.50
N ILE A 26 -0.05 8.99 -11.51
CA ILE A 26 0.15 7.55 -11.37
C ILE A 26 1.59 7.24 -11.73
N SER A 27 2.31 6.63 -10.80
CA SER A 27 3.66 6.13 -11.00
C SER A 27 3.64 4.62 -11.09
N MET A 28 4.30 4.06 -12.12
CA MET A 28 4.39 2.62 -12.31
C MET A 28 5.85 2.19 -12.35
N VAL A 29 6.21 1.23 -11.51
CA VAL A 29 7.52 0.59 -11.51
C VAL A 29 7.36 -0.84 -12.02
N PHE A 30 7.95 -1.11 -13.18
CA PHE A 30 7.96 -2.44 -13.79
C PHE A 30 9.11 -3.24 -13.19
N HIS A 31 8.79 -4.38 -12.60
CA HIS A 31 9.76 -5.25 -11.97
C HIS A 31 10.53 -6.03 -13.04
N ASP A 32 11.86 -5.88 -13.02
CA ASP A 32 12.78 -6.77 -13.70
C ASP A 32 12.78 -8.14 -13.01
N GLN A 33 12.01 -9.09 -13.54
CA GLN A 33 11.82 -10.42 -12.94
C GLN A 33 13.09 -11.29 -12.94
N GLU A 34 14.20 -10.88 -13.58
CA GLU A 34 15.50 -11.54 -13.36
C GLU A 34 16.02 -11.30 -11.93
N LYS A 35 15.52 -10.27 -11.24
CA LYS A 35 15.82 -9.99 -9.83
C LYS A 35 14.70 -10.55 -8.96
N ASP A 36 14.93 -11.73 -8.40
CA ASP A 36 13.95 -12.38 -7.53
C ASP A 36 13.66 -11.56 -6.25
N ILE A 37 12.38 -11.35 -5.97
CA ILE A 37 11.85 -10.67 -4.77
C ILE A 37 10.92 -11.58 -3.95
N SER A 38 10.80 -12.86 -4.31
CA SER A 38 9.82 -13.79 -3.74
C SER A 38 9.96 -13.89 -2.22
N ASN A 39 11.19 -13.90 -1.71
CA ASN A 39 11.44 -13.93 -0.27
C ASN A 39 10.94 -12.67 0.46
N ASP A 40 11.07 -11.50 -0.17
CA ASP A 40 10.58 -10.25 0.40
C ASP A 40 9.05 -10.21 0.41
N LEU A 41 8.41 -10.70 -0.65
CA LEU A 41 6.95 -10.84 -0.74
C LEU A 41 6.42 -11.82 0.32
N ILE A 42 7.00 -13.02 0.43
CA ILE A 42 6.61 -14.02 1.44
C ILE A 42 6.72 -13.43 2.85
N ARG A 43 7.82 -12.74 3.15
CA ARG A 43 8.03 -12.13 4.46
C ARG A 43 7.02 -11.03 4.76
N LEU A 44 6.64 -10.24 3.75
CA LEU A 44 5.63 -9.21 3.88
C LEU A 44 4.25 -9.84 4.14
N ASP A 45 3.88 -10.86 3.38
CA ASP A 45 2.61 -11.58 3.50
C ASP A 45 2.47 -12.26 4.86
N GLU A 46 3.53 -12.91 5.35
CA GLU A 46 3.55 -13.50 6.69
C GLU A 46 3.29 -12.45 7.77
N ARG A 47 3.93 -11.28 7.68
CA ARG A 47 3.71 -10.18 8.63
C ARG A 47 2.27 -9.67 8.59
N PHE A 48 1.68 -9.51 7.41
CA PHE A 48 0.27 -9.12 7.29
C PHE A 48 -0.67 -10.18 7.83
N LYS A 49 -0.39 -11.45 7.57
CA LYS A 49 -1.15 -12.58 8.12
C LYS A 49 -1.13 -12.60 9.65
N TYR A 50 0.03 -12.38 10.27
CA TYR A 50 0.12 -12.28 11.74
C TYR A 50 -0.68 -11.11 12.33
N MET A 51 -1.00 -10.10 11.52
CA MET A 51 -1.84 -8.97 11.91
C MET A 51 -3.33 -9.15 11.56
N GLY A 52 -3.71 -10.30 11.00
CA GLY A 52 -5.08 -10.56 10.55
C GLY A 52 -5.48 -9.76 9.30
N LEU A 53 -4.50 -9.37 8.47
CA LEU A 53 -4.67 -8.61 7.23
C LEU A 53 -4.36 -9.49 6.00
N GLU A 54 -4.70 -10.77 6.07
CA GLU A 54 -4.57 -11.66 4.91
C GLU A 54 -5.48 -11.20 3.77
N ASP A 55 -4.96 -11.22 2.55
CA ASP A 55 -5.64 -10.76 1.32
C ASP A 55 -6.16 -9.31 1.35
N PHE A 56 -5.64 -8.48 2.26
CA PHE A 56 -6.06 -7.08 2.41
C PHE A 56 -5.11 -6.11 1.69
N CYS A 57 -5.66 -5.24 0.84
CA CYS A 57 -4.88 -4.19 0.19
C CYS A 57 -4.67 -3.01 1.14
N VAL A 58 -3.42 -2.78 1.55
CA VAL A 58 -3.08 -1.75 2.52
C VAL A 58 -2.74 -0.44 1.81
N HIS A 59 -3.49 0.62 2.09
CA HIS A 59 -3.22 1.96 1.59
C HIS A 59 -2.82 2.90 2.73
N ALA A 60 -1.72 3.63 2.55
CA ALA A 60 -1.19 4.54 3.58
C ALA A 60 -2.18 5.64 3.96
N GLY A 61 -2.85 6.23 2.96
CA GLY A 61 -3.79 7.34 3.13
C GLY A 61 -4.91 7.01 4.13
N PRO A 62 -5.69 5.95 3.91
CA PRO A 62 -6.71 5.50 4.85
C PRO A 62 -6.21 5.23 6.27
N ILE A 63 -5.00 4.69 6.44
CA ILE A 63 -4.40 4.45 7.77
C ILE A 63 -4.11 5.77 8.47
N ILE A 64 -3.49 6.73 7.78
CA ILE A 64 -3.09 8.02 8.34
C ILE A 64 -4.34 8.83 8.70
N ARG A 65 -5.32 8.88 7.80
CA ARG A 65 -6.55 9.69 7.92
C ARG A 65 -7.66 9.03 8.74
N MET A 66 -7.48 7.79 9.18
CA MET A 66 -8.51 7.01 9.91
C MET A 66 -9.79 6.80 9.08
N GLU A 67 -9.62 6.54 7.80
CA GLU A 67 -10.72 6.30 6.87
C GLU A 67 -11.02 4.80 6.77
N ASN A 68 -12.23 4.48 6.29
CA ASN A 68 -12.65 3.12 5.97
C ASN A 68 -12.40 2.13 7.12
N GLU A 69 -11.63 1.08 6.84
CA GLU A 69 -11.36 -0.06 7.72
C GLU A 69 -10.45 0.30 8.90
N HIS A 70 -9.84 1.49 8.88
CA HIS A 70 -8.94 1.96 9.93
C HIS A 70 -9.60 2.94 10.91
N LYS A 71 -10.90 3.23 10.74
CA LYS A 71 -11.65 4.19 11.56
C LYS A 71 -11.67 3.84 13.06
N PHE A 72 -11.64 2.54 13.38
CA PHE A 72 -11.68 2.03 14.76
C PHE A 72 -10.35 1.44 15.23
N ASN A 73 -9.30 1.49 14.40
CA ASN A 73 -7.98 1.01 14.78
C ASN A 73 -7.32 2.02 15.72
N ASP A 74 -6.84 1.55 16.86
CA ASP A 74 -6.01 2.38 17.73
C ASP A 74 -4.72 2.83 17.03
N ILE A 75 -4.12 3.89 17.56
CA ILE A 75 -2.93 4.51 16.98
C ILE A 75 -1.73 3.55 16.91
N GLU A 76 -1.63 2.58 17.83
CA GLU A 76 -0.50 1.66 17.89
C GLU A 76 -0.61 0.60 16.79
N ASN A 77 -1.81 0.05 16.60
CA ASN A 77 -2.14 -0.85 15.50
C ASN A 77 -1.92 -0.17 14.15
N ARG A 78 -2.36 1.08 13.96
CA ARG A 78 -2.13 1.83 12.71
C ARG A 78 -0.65 2.08 12.43
N LYS A 79 0.14 2.44 13.46
CA LYS A 79 1.60 2.58 13.35
C LYS A 79 2.27 1.25 12.99
N ARG A 80 1.83 0.14 13.57
CA ARG A 80 2.38 -1.18 13.28
C ARG A 80 2.15 -1.58 11.82
N ILE A 81 0.95 -1.34 11.29
CA ILE A 81 0.62 -1.60 9.88
C ILE A 81 1.50 -0.75 8.95
N LEU A 82 1.57 0.57 9.18
CA LEU A 82 2.41 1.48 8.40
C LEU A 82 3.90 1.08 8.43
N LYS A 83 4.44 0.75 9.60
CA LYS A 83 5.83 0.30 9.72
C LYS A 83 6.08 -0.99 8.95
N THR A 84 5.12 -1.92 8.95
CA THR A 84 5.23 -3.18 8.22
C THR A 84 5.27 -2.94 6.72
N MET A 85 4.44 -2.04 6.21
CA MET A 85 4.39 -1.68 4.80
C MET A 85 5.70 -1.01 4.30
N MET A 86 6.43 -0.34 5.19
CA MET A 86 7.63 0.43 4.86
C MET A 86 8.97 -0.29 5.15
N ALA A 87 8.94 -1.55 5.62
CA ALA A 87 10.11 -2.25 6.20
C ALA A 87 10.45 -3.57 5.51
#